data_AF-A0A930MEM1-F1
#
_entry.id   AF-A0A930MEM1-F1
#
_cell.length_a   1.000
_cell.length_b   1.000
_cell.length_c   1.000
_cell.angle_alpha   90.00
_cell.angle_beta   90.00
_cell.angle_gamma   90.00
#
_symmetry.space_group_name_H-M   'P 1'
#
loop_
_entity.id
_entity.type
_entity.pdbx_description
1 polymer ?
#
loop_
_entity_poly.entity_id
_entity_poly.type
_entity_poly.pdbx_seq_one_letter_code
_entity_poly.pdbx_strand_id
1 'polypeptide(L)'
;MAETELMQVRVDAAVRAEVDEICHALGLSTDEAINLFFHQILLHDGIPFPVQKPRPDGGVFAALDDADAIACGVLHTKSCANASELIRTARGRSFMLTIKQMSEDKKSKKKKKSDDNTAAEDKKGDDAPLLSCVVDVHA
;
A
#
# COMPACT_ATOMS: atom_id res chain seq x y z
N MET A 1 -4.42 41.76 4.59
CA MET A 1 -3.39 41.33 5.55
C MET A 1 -4.05 40.28 6.42
N ALA A 2 -3.57 39.04 6.40
CA ALA A 2 -4.10 38.00 7.28
C ALA A 2 -3.72 38.34 8.73
N GLU A 3 -4.59 38.01 9.66
CA GLU A 3 -4.34 38.16 11.09
C GLU A 3 -3.26 37.15 11.50
N THR A 4 -2.17 37.63 12.09
CA THR A 4 -1.07 36.81 12.57
C THR A 4 -1.18 36.65 14.08
N GLU A 5 -1.27 35.40 14.55
CA GLU A 5 -1.31 35.07 15.98
C GLU A 5 0.04 34.48 16.42
N LEU A 6 0.47 34.81 17.64
CA LEU A 6 1.73 34.30 18.21
C LEU A 6 1.50 32.94 18.87
N MET A 7 2.15 31.89 18.36
CA MET A 7 2.15 30.56 18.97
C MET A 7 3.45 30.30 19.73
N GLN A 8 3.35 29.89 21.01
CA GLN A 8 4.50 29.50 21.84
C GLN A 8 4.46 27.99 22.11
N VAL A 9 5.53 27.28 21.74
CA VAL A 9 5.66 25.83 21.92
C VAL A 9 6.97 25.51 22.64
N ARG A 10 6.94 24.57 23.58
CA ARG A 10 8.15 24.05 24.22
C ARG A 10 8.73 22.93 23.38
N VAL A 11 9.98 23.09 22.95
CA VAL A 11 10.73 22.12 22.15
C VAL A 11 12.11 21.97 22.79
N ASP A 12 12.66 20.75 22.73
CA ASP A 12 14.03 20.52 23.14
C ASP A 12 15.02 21.33 22.29
N ALA A 13 16.03 21.90 22.93
CA ALA A 13 16.97 22.80 22.26
C ALA A 13 17.84 22.09 21.22
N ALA A 14 18.22 20.83 21.46
CA ALA A 14 19.00 20.05 20.51
C ALA A 14 18.14 19.68 19.29
N VAL A 15 16.89 19.25 19.51
CA VAL A 15 15.94 18.95 18.43
C VAL A 15 15.68 20.18 17.57
N ARG A 16 15.50 21.36 18.18
CA ARG A 16 15.30 22.60 17.43
C ARG A 16 16.51 22.94 16.56
N ALA A 17 17.73 22.77 17.06
CA ALA A 17 18.94 23.03 16.28
C ALA A 17 19.06 22.10 15.06
N GLU A 18 18.80 20.81 15.24
CA GLU A 18 18.81 19.84 14.14
C GLU A 18 17.76 20.16 13.07
N VAL A 19 16.54 20.51 13.48
CA VAL A 19 15.46 20.90 12.56
C VAL A 19 15.83 22.16 11.79
N ASP A 20 16.42 23.16 12.44
CA ASP A 20 16.80 24.42 11.81
C ASP A 20 17.87 24.22 10.72
N GLU A 21 18.85 23.34 10.96
CA GLU A 21 19.85 22.97 9.94
C GLU A 21 19.20 22.28 8.72
N ILE A 22 18.26 21.36 8.95
CA ILE A 22 17.53 20.65 7.89
C ILE A 22 16.66 21.63 7.09
N CYS A 23 15.88 22.48 7.76
CA CYS A 23 15.04 23.48 7.12
C CYS A 23 15.87 24.47 6.29
N HIS A 24 16.99 24.94 6.83
CA HIS A 24 17.89 25.85 6.13
C HIS A 24 18.51 25.19 4.88
N ALA A 25 18.86 23.90 4.94
CA ALA A 25 19.33 23.15 3.77
C ALA A 25 18.25 23.03 2.67
N LEU A 26 16.97 23.06 3.05
CA LEU A 26 15.81 23.08 2.14
C LEU A 26 15.42 24.50 1.67
N GLY A 27 16.09 25.55 2.17
CA GLY A 27 15.79 26.94 1.84
C GLY A 27 14.55 27.49 2.56
N LEU A 28 14.23 26.95 3.74
CA LEU A 28 13.10 27.34 4.57
C LEU A 28 13.58 27.74 5.97
N SER A 29 12.90 28.69 6.60
CA SER A 29 12.97 28.89 8.04
C SER A 29 12.14 27.85 8.78
N THR A 30 12.48 27.60 10.05
CA THR A 30 11.69 26.72 10.92
C THR A 30 10.22 27.19 11.02
N ASP A 31 9.98 28.50 11.09
CA ASP A 31 8.62 29.06 11.15
C ASP A 31 7.83 28.83 9.84
N GLU A 32 8.47 28.96 8.68
CA GLU A 32 7.85 28.64 7.39
C GLU A 32 7.51 27.14 7.28
N ALA A 33 8.39 26.26 7.77
CA ALA A 33 8.14 24.83 7.80
C ALA A 33 6.95 24.47 8.70
N ILE A 34 6.80 25.12 9.86
CA ILE A 34 5.65 24.95 10.76
C ILE A 34 4.35 25.43 10.07
N ASN A 35 4.38 26.59 9.40
CA ASN A 35 3.22 27.08 8.67
C ASN A 35 2.82 26.13 7.52
N LEU A 36 3.81 25.61 6.78
CA LEU A 36 3.58 24.60 5.74
C LEU A 36 2.93 23.34 6.32
N PHE A 37 3.38 22.88 7.49
CA PHE A 37 2.80 21.74 8.18
C PHE A 37 1.32 21.97 8.54
N PHE A 38 0.95 23.16 9.01
CA PHE A 38 -0.45 23.49 9.28
C PHE A 38 -1.32 23.52 8.02
N HIS A 39 -0.81 24.08 6.92
CA HIS A 39 -1.51 24.03 5.64
C HIS A 39 -1.73 22.60 5.17
N GLN A 40 -0.76 21.72 5.41
CA GLN A 40 -0.90 20.31 5.07
C GLN A 40 -1.96 19.61 5.92
N ILE A 41 -2.08 19.95 7.21
CA ILE A 41 -3.17 19.45 8.06
C ILE A 41 -4.53 19.88 7.51
N LEU A 42 -4.67 21.16 7.16
CA LEU A 42 -5.90 21.70 6.59
C LEU A 42 -6.26 21.05 5.24
N LEU A 43 -5.26 20.75 4.42
CA LEU A 43 -5.47 20.14 3.10
C LEU A 43 -5.93 18.67 3.19
N HIS A 44 -5.48 17.95 4.21
CA HIS A 44 -5.72 16.50 4.35
C HIS A 44 -6.76 16.13 5.40
N ASP A 45 -7.34 17.12 6.10
CA ASP A 45 -8.22 16.91 7.27
C ASP A 45 -7.62 15.91 8.27
N GLY A 46 -6.31 15.99 8.48
CA GLY A 46 -5.58 15.00 9.28
C GLY A 46 -4.08 15.27 9.36
N ILE A 47 -3.38 14.48 10.18
CA ILE A 47 -1.92 14.61 10.31
C ILE A 47 -1.26 14.14 9.00
N PRO A 48 -0.38 14.95 8.39
CA PRO A 48 0.16 14.70 7.05
C PRO A 48 1.32 13.71 7.05
N PHE A 49 1.27 12.76 7.97
CA PHE A 49 2.14 11.60 8.04
C PHE A 49 1.44 10.49 8.82
N PRO A 50 1.76 9.21 8.56
CA PRO A 50 1.20 8.09 9.33
C PRO A 50 1.61 8.18 10.81
N VAL A 51 0.64 8.19 11.71
CA VAL A 51 0.88 8.21 13.17
C VAL A 51 1.15 6.79 13.68
N GLN A 52 2.23 6.19 13.18
CA GLN A 52 2.65 4.84 13.55
C GLN A 52 4.17 4.78 13.62
N LYS A 53 4.69 3.91 14.49
CA LYS A 53 6.14 3.64 14.50
C LYS A 53 6.53 3.11 13.11
N PRO A 54 7.61 3.60 12.48
CA PRO A 54 8.12 3.02 11.26
C PRO A 54 8.36 1.53 11.47
N ARG A 55 7.48 0.72 10.89
CA ARG A 55 7.62 -0.72 10.82
C ARG A 55 7.88 -1.01 9.36
N PRO A 56 8.96 -1.72 9.02
CA PRO A 56 9.04 -2.34 7.71
C PRO A 56 7.77 -3.17 7.54
N ASP A 57 7.10 -2.99 6.41
CA ASP A 57 5.93 -3.78 6.07
C ASP A 57 6.31 -5.27 6.03
N GLY A 58 5.34 -6.16 6.28
CA GLY A 58 5.57 -7.61 6.24
C GLY A 58 6.17 -8.08 4.91
N GLY A 59 5.93 -7.34 3.81
CA GLY A 59 6.52 -7.60 2.51
C GLY A 59 8.03 -7.43 2.47
N VAL A 60 8.60 -6.47 3.21
CA VAL A 60 10.06 -6.26 3.28
C VAL A 60 10.75 -7.41 3.99
N PHE A 61 10.15 -7.93 5.06
CA PHE A 61 10.68 -9.12 5.75
C PHE A 61 10.61 -10.37 4.88
N ALA A 62 9.47 -10.61 4.22
CA ALA A 62 9.33 -11.72 3.28
C ALA A 62 10.31 -11.62 2.10
N ALA A 63 10.57 -10.41 1.59
CA ALA A 63 11.56 -10.18 0.55
C ALA A 63 13.01 -10.46 1.03
N LEU A 64 13.30 -10.21 2.31
CA LEU A 64 14.58 -10.57 2.93
C LEU A 64 14.72 -12.10 3.05
N ASP A 65 13.68 -12.78 3.54
CA ASP A 65 13.66 -14.24 3.63
C ASP A 65 13.82 -14.89 2.24
N ASP A 66 13.15 -14.36 1.23
CA ASP A 66 13.29 -14.79 -0.17
C ASP A 66 14.73 -14.58 -0.68
N ALA A 67 15.36 -13.45 -0.34
CA ALA A 67 16.74 -13.16 -0.74
C ALA A 67 17.73 -14.15 -0.09
N ASP A 68 17.55 -14.45 1.19
CA ASP A 68 18.37 -15.44 1.92
C ASP A 68 18.16 -16.84 1.34
N ALA A 69 16.93 -17.22 1.02
CA ALA A 69 16.62 -18.50 0.39
C ALA A 69 17.22 -18.61 -1.03
N ILE A 70 17.31 -17.51 -1.79
CA ILE A 70 18.04 -17.48 -3.07
C ILE A 70 19.54 -17.63 -2.84
N ALA A 71 20.10 -16.91 -1.87
CA ALA A 71 21.53 -16.95 -1.55
C ALA A 71 21.97 -18.34 -1.09
N CYS A 72 21.16 -19.02 -0.27
CA CYS A 72 21.37 -20.39 0.17
C CYS A 72 21.02 -21.46 -0.89
N GLY A 73 20.51 -21.06 -2.06
CA GLY A 73 20.17 -21.97 -3.16
C GLY A 73 18.88 -22.77 -2.95
N VAL A 74 18.04 -22.39 -1.96
CA VAL A 74 16.75 -23.01 -1.68
C VAL A 74 15.70 -22.54 -2.70
N LEU A 75 15.75 -21.26 -3.09
CA LEU A 75 14.88 -20.69 -4.12
C LEU A 75 15.68 -20.41 -5.40
N HIS A 76 15.32 -21.12 -6.47
CA HIS A 76 15.93 -20.93 -7.78
C HIS A 76 15.26 -19.76 -8.53
N THR A 77 16.03 -18.73 -8.83
CA THR A 77 15.57 -17.59 -9.63
C THR A 77 16.33 -17.49 -10.94
N LYS A 78 15.76 -16.74 -11.89
CA LYS A 78 16.37 -16.51 -13.20
C LYS A 78 17.50 -15.49 -13.00
N SER A 79 18.75 -15.90 -13.19
CA SER A 79 19.87 -14.95 -13.23
C SER A 79 19.72 -14.03 -14.44
N CYS A 80 19.82 -12.72 -14.22
CA CYS A 80 19.75 -11.72 -15.28
C CYS A 80 21.16 -11.13 -15.47
N ALA A 81 21.78 -11.34 -16.63
CA ALA A 81 23.16 -10.92 -16.89
C ALA A 81 23.32 -9.40 -17.12
N ASN A 82 22.23 -8.69 -17.41
CA ASN A 82 22.23 -7.25 -17.63
C ASN A 82 20.89 -6.61 -17.23
N ALA A 83 20.89 -5.29 -17.07
CA ALA A 83 19.70 -4.52 -16.67
C ALA A 83 18.55 -4.66 -17.68
N SER A 84 18.84 -4.74 -18.98
CA SER A 84 17.82 -4.91 -20.02
C SER A 84 17.07 -6.24 -19.89
N GLU A 85 17.78 -7.34 -19.62
CA GLU A 85 17.20 -8.67 -19.35
C GLU A 85 16.40 -8.69 -18.05
N LEU A 86 16.86 -8.01 -17.00
CA LEU A 86 16.13 -7.86 -15.74
C LEU A 86 14.77 -7.16 -15.97
N ILE A 87 14.78 -6.01 -16.64
CA ILE A 87 13.57 -5.21 -16.92
C ILE A 87 12.58 -6.01 -17.78
N ARG A 88 13.09 -6.74 -18.79
CA ARG A 88 12.27 -7.60 -19.65
C ARG A 88 11.63 -8.74 -18.85
N THR A 89 12.40 -9.38 -17.98
CA THR A 89 11.93 -10.50 -17.14
C THR A 89 10.90 -10.03 -16.11
N ALA A 90 11.10 -8.85 -15.52
CA ALA A 90 10.16 -8.24 -14.58
C ALA A 90 8.83 -7.86 -15.27
N ARG A 91 8.89 -7.27 -16.47
CA ARG A 91 7.69 -6.88 -17.24
C ARG A 91 6.93 -8.06 -17.84
N GLY A 92 7.62 -9.15 -18.18
CA GLY A 92 7.07 -10.28 -18.97
C GLY A 92 6.04 -11.18 -18.27
N ARG A 93 5.84 -11.06 -16.95
CA ARG A 93 4.87 -11.93 -16.23
C ARG A 93 3.41 -11.50 -16.42
N SER A 94 3.14 -10.24 -16.79
CA SER A 94 1.76 -9.76 -16.98
C SER A 94 1.16 -10.11 -18.35
N PHE A 95 1.95 -10.50 -19.34
CA PHE A 95 1.46 -10.72 -20.71
C PHE A 95 1.34 -12.22 -21.09
N MET A 96 2.27 -13.07 -20.61
CA MET A 96 2.22 -14.51 -20.91
C MET A 96 1.20 -15.29 -20.08
N LEU A 97 0.88 -14.85 -18.85
CA LEU A 97 -0.19 -15.49 -18.05
C LEU A 97 -1.57 -15.29 -18.70
N THR A 98 -1.82 -14.12 -19.27
CA THR A 98 -3.07 -13.77 -19.94
C THR A 98 -3.29 -14.60 -21.21
N ILE A 99 -2.25 -14.82 -22.01
CA ILE A 99 -2.35 -15.66 -23.22
C ILE A 99 -2.50 -17.14 -22.87
N LYS A 100 -1.88 -17.61 -21.77
CA LYS A 100 -2.03 -18.98 -21.31
C LYS A 100 -3.44 -19.27 -20.78
N GLN A 101 -4.05 -18.35 -20.02
CA GLN A 101 -5.44 -18.44 -19.58
C GLN A 101 -6.42 -18.50 -20.77
N MET A 102 -6.25 -17.63 -21.77
CA MET A 102 -7.08 -17.66 -23.00
C MET A 102 -6.89 -18.95 -23.84
N SER A 103 -5.79 -19.67 -23.65
CA SER A 103 -5.52 -20.94 -24.34
C SER A 103 -6.13 -22.16 -23.64
N GLU A 104 -6.24 -22.12 -22.30
CA GLU A 104 -6.84 -23.20 -21.49
C GLU A 104 -8.37 -23.17 -21.58
N ASP A 105 -8.99 -21.97 -21.63
CA ASP A 105 -10.44 -21.80 -21.81
C ASP A 105 -10.96 -22.27 -23.19
N LYS A 106 -10.08 -22.33 -24.21
CA LYS A 106 -10.44 -22.89 -25.52
C LYS A 106 -10.47 -24.41 -25.55
N LYS A 107 -9.85 -25.10 -24.58
CA LYS A 107 -9.80 -26.57 -24.53
C LYS A 107 -11.05 -27.17 -23.86
N SER A 108 -11.68 -26.44 -22.94
CA SER A 108 -12.93 -26.83 -22.25
C SER A 108 -14.20 -26.56 -23.08
N LYS A 109 -14.15 -25.73 -24.15
CA LYS A 109 -15.32 -25.40 -24.99
C LYS A 109 -15.61 -26.37 -26.15
N LYS A 110 -14.77 -27.39 -26.39
CA LYS A 110 -14.97 -28.39 -27.47
C LYS A 110 -15.76 -29.65 -27.05
N LYS A 111 -16.16 -29.79 -25.77
CA LYS A 111 -16.88 -30.99 -25.30
C LYS A 111 -18.10 -30.68 -24.42
N LYS A 112 -19.03 -29.85 -24.89
CA LYS A 112 -20.43 -29.91 -24.42
C LYS A 112 -21.38 -29.16 -25.37
N LYS A 113 -21.94 -29.88 -26.33
CA LYS A 113 -23.22 -29.52 -26.97
C LYS A 113 -23.96 -30.80 -27.29
N SER A 114 -24.90 -31.15 -26.40
CA SER A 114 -26.01 -32.12 -26.51
C SER A 114 -26.26 -32.71 -25.11
N ASP A 115 -27.44 -32.75 -24.48
CA ASP A 115 -28.81 -32.36 -24.79
C ASP A 115 -29.58 -32.23 -23.44
N ASP A 116 -30.67 -31.46 -23.49
CA ASP A 116 -31.98 -31.65 -22.83
C ASP A 116 -32.21 -31.74 -21.29
N ASN A 117 -33.02 -30.76 -20.86
CA ASN A 117 -34.30 -30.84 -20.15
C ASN A 117 -34.42 -31.00 -18.60
N THR A 118 -34.87 -29.89 -18.00
CA THR A 118 -36.18 -29.75 -17.26
C THR A 118 -36.24 -29.92 -15.73
N ALA A 119 -36.83 -28.86 -15.12
CA ALA A 119 -37.60 -28.74 -13.86
C ALA A 119 -36.88 -29.00 -12.52
N ALA A 120 -37.22 -28.40 -11.37
CA ALA A 120 -38.03 -27.24 -10.95
C ALA A 120 -37.83 -27.10 -9.41
N GLU A 121 -38.19 -25.93 -8.85
CA GLU A 121 -38.49 -25.65 -7.41
C GLU A 121 -37.31 -25.73 -6.40
N ASP A 122 -37.22 -25.02 -5.27
CA ASP A 122 -38.07 -24.04 -4.59
C ASP A 122 -37.25 -23.24 -3.53
N LYS A 123 -37.90 -22.18 -3.06
CA LYS A 123 -37.63 -21.05 -2.12
C LYS A 123 -36.57 -21.06 -1.00
N LYS A 124 -36.32 -19.81 -0.57
CA LYS A 124 -36.12 -19.27 0.82
C LYS A 124 -34.65 -18.93 1.12
N GLY A 125 -34.20 -17.68 1.28
CA GLY A 125 -34.78 -16.52 1.94
C GLY A 125 -34.37 -16.53 3.41
N ASP A 126 -33.28 -15.85 3.79
CA ASP A 126 -33.16 -15.24 5.12
C ASP A 126 -31.98 -14.26 5.22
N ASP A 127 -32.20 -13.27 6.06
CA ASP A 127 -31.57 -11.97 6.16
C ASP A 127 -30.24 -11.95 6.94
N ALA A 128 -29.49 -10.86 6.75
CA ALA A 128 -28.30 -10.49 7.54
C ALA A 128 -28.64 -10.31 9.04
N PRO A 129 -27.63 -10.20 9.93
CA PRO A 129 -27.22 -8.83 10.23
C PRO A 129 -25.73 -8.61 10.51
N LEU A 130 -25.37 -7.35 10.25
CA LEU A 130 -24.16 -6.63 10.55
C LEU A 130 -23.93 -6.55 12.07
N LEU A 131 -22.72 -6.85 12.53
CA LEU A 131 -22.30 -6.54 13.90
C LEU A 131 -21.67 -5.15 13.93
N SER A 132 -22.47 -4.18 14.35
CA SER A 132 -22.06 -2.85 14.81
C SER A 132 -21.67 -2.92 16.28
N CYS A 133 -20.41 -2.66 16.62
CA CYS A 133 -20.00 -2.42 18.00
C CYS A 133 -19.90 -0.90 18.22
N VAL A 134 -20.88 -0.37 18.93
CA VAL A 134 -20.87 0.94 19.59
C VAL A 134 -20.02 0.80 20.86
N VAL A 135 -19.18 1.79 21.16
CA VAL A 135 -18.55 1.92 22.48
C VAL A 135 -18.98 3.27 23.06
N ASP A 136 -19.76 3.19 24.13
CA ASP A 136 -20.31 4.31 24.88
C ASP A 136 -19.25 5.10 25.66
N VAL A 137 -19.43 6.42 25.60
CA VAL A 137 -18.84 7.45 26.45
C VAL A 137 -19.43 7.32 27.86
N HIS A 138 -18.59 7.40 28.89
CA HIS A 138 -19.02 7.75 30.24
C HIS A 138 -18.32 9.04 30.70
N ALA A 139 -19.12 9.83 31.41
CA ALA A 139 -19.01 11.24 31.75
C ALA A 139 -17.78 11.66 32.57
#